data_AF-A0A968SDU9-F1
#
_entry.id   AF-A0A968SDU9-F1
#
_cell.length_a   1.000
_cell.length_b   1.000
_cell.length_c   1.000
_cell.angle_alpha   90.00
_cell.angle_beta   90.00
_cell.angle_gamma   90.00
#
_symmetry.space_group_name_H-M   'P 1'
#
loop_
_entity.id
_entity.type
_entity.pdbx_description
1 polymer ?
#
loop_
_entity_poly.entity_id
_entity_poly.type
_entity_poly.pdbx_seq_one_letter_code
_entity_poly.pdbx_strand_id
1 'polypeptide(L)'
;MYDNSCKRLAETFPADFASWILGEPISLTALQPSELSSEPIRADSLIFLESSAVILHLEFQTSPDENMPLRMLDYWVRLRRKFPARKIHQTVIYLKPSNS
;
A
#
# COMPACT_ATOMS: atom_id res chain seq x y z
N MET A 1 -16.45 -5.61 -7.49
CA MET A 1 -16.21 -4.85 -6.25
C MET A 1 -15.26 -3.71 -6.64
N TYR A 2 -15.52 -2.47 -6.20
CA TYR A 2 -14.85 -1.26 -6.73
C TYR A 2 -13.45 -1.01 -6.14
N ASP A 3 -13.09 -1.74 -5.10
CA ASP A 3 -11.71 -1.95 -4.63
C ASP A 3 -10.76 -2.39 -5.75
N ASN A 4 -11.20 -3.30 -6.63
CA ASN A 4 -10.40 -3.80 -7.75
C ASN A 4 -10.05 -2.69 -8.77
N SER A 5 -10.93 -1.71 -8.96
CA SER A 5 -10.68 -0.58 -9.86
C SER A 5 -9.59 0.34 -9.30
N CYS A 6 -9.68 0.70 -8.02
CA CYS A 6 -8.66 1.53 -7.36
C CYS A 6 -7.31 0.82 -7.26
N LYS A 7 -7.32 -0.49 -6.98
CA LYS A 7 -6.12 -1.32 -7.03
C LYS A 7 -5.47 -1.26 -8.41
N ARG A 8 -6.24 -1.50 -9.47
CA ARG A 8 -5.74 -1.45 -10.84
C ARG A 8 -5.18 -0.07 -11.19
N LEU A 9 -5.80 1.02 -10.72
CA LEU A 9 -5.28 2.36 -10.91
C LEU A 9 -3.94 2.56 -10.21
N ALA A 10 -3.80 2.14 -8.96
CA ALA A 10 -2.54 2.28 -8.23
C ALA A 10 -1.41 1.37 -8.76
N GLU A 11 -1.75 0.22 -9.32
CA GLU A 11 -0.79 -0.64 -10.05
C GLU A 11 -0.38 -0.04 -11.41
N THR A 12 -1.33 0.59 -12.12
CA THR A 12 -1.08 1.18 -13.44
C THR A 12 -0.34 2.53 -13.34
N PHE A 13 -0.62 3.30 -12.29
CA PHE A 13 -0.14 4.67 -12.08
C PHE A 13 0.56 4.83 -10.72
N PRO A 14 1.60 4.04 -10.42
CA PRO A 14 2.24 4.03 -9.09
C PRO A 14 2.87 5.39 -8.74
N ALA A 15 3.47 6.09 -9.70
CA ALA A 15 4.10 7.39 -9.48
C ALA A 15 3.07 8.48 -9.11
N ASP A 16 1.88 8.45 -9.72
CA ASP A 16 0.82 9.40 -9.44
C ASP A 16 0.26 9.19 -8.02
N PHE A 17 0.03 7.93 -7.63
CA PHE A 17 -0.39 7.59 -6.27
C PHE A 17 0.68 7.94 -5.24
N ALA A 18 1.94 7.65 -5.52
CA ALA A 18 3.05 8.00 -4.64
C ALA A 18 3.13 9.51 -4.42
N SER A 19 3.06 10.29 -5.51
CA SER A 19 3.14 11.75 -5.46
C SER A 19 1.93 12.36 -4.73
N TRP A 20 0.73 11.80 -4.95
CA TRP A 20 -0.47 12.23 -4.25
C TRP A 20 -0.40 11.99 -2.73
N ILE A 21 0.02 10.79 -2.31
CA ILE A 21 0.04 10.42 -0.89
C ILE A 21 1.21 11.06 -0.14
N LEU A 22 2.38 11.16 -0.77
CA LEU A 22 3.59 11.70 -0.14
C LEU A 22 3.67 13.23 -0.26
N GLY A 23 2.88 13.85 -1.14
CA GLY A 23 2.83 15.30 -1.33
C GLY A 23 4.02 15.88 -2.09
N GLU A 24 4.90 15.03 -2.62
CA GLU A 24 6.08 15.42 -3.41
C GLU A 24 6.24 14.49 -4.63
N PRO A 25 6.71 15.01 -5.78
CA PRO A 25 6.93 14.17 -6.95
C PRO A 25 8.05 13.17 -6.67
N ILE A 26 7.68 11.89 -6.58
CA ILE A 26 8.61 10.80 -6.30
C ILE A 26 8.36 9.62 -7.23
N SER A 27 9.42 9.17 -7.89
CA SER A 27 9.37 7.96 -8.70
C SER A 27 9.56 6.74 -7.78
N LEU A 28 8.45 6.05 -7.51
CA LEU A 28 8.47 4.75 -6.86
C LEU A 28 8.18 3.65 -7.89
N THR A 29 8.83 2.50 -7.75
CA THR A 29 8.55 1.29 -8.52
C THR A 29 7.70 0.33 -7.70
N ALA A 30 6.83 -0.45 -8.35
CA ALA A 30 6.05 -1.45 -7.65
C ALA A 30 6.97 -2.56 -7.09
N LEU A 31 6.84 -2.84 -5.79
CA LEU A 31 7.50 -3.95 -5.12
C LEU A 31 6.55 -5.14 -5.08
N GLN A 32 7.01 -6.31 -5.53
CA GLN A 32 6.16 -7.49 -5.56
C GLN A 32 5.85 -7.98 -4.12
N PRO A 33 4.57 -8.23 -3.79
CA PRO A 33 4.17 -8.72 -2.45
C PRO A 33 4.82 -10.05 -2.05
N SER A 34 5.16 -10.88 -3.04
CA SER A 34 5.87 -12.16 -2.88
C SER A 34 7.22 -12.01 -2.19
N GLU A 35 7.83 -10.82 -2.24
CA GLU A 35 9.09 -10.59 -1.56
C GLU A 35 8.94 -10.28 -0.06
N LEU A 36 7.73 -10.10 0.46
CA LEU A 36 7.47 -9.70 1.85
C LEU A 36 7.01 -10.84 2.76
N SER A 37 6.48 -11.94 2.21
CA SER A 37 6.11 -13.16 2.94
C SER A 37 5.55 -14.24 1.99
N SER A 38 5.68 -15.52 2.38
CA SER A 38 5.08 -16.67 1.70
C SER A 38 3.55 -16.78 1.85
N GLU A 39 2.96 -16.11 2.84
CA GLU A 39 1.50 -16.01 3.01
C GLU A 39 1.11 -14.55 3.27
N PRO A 40 0.61 -13.82 2.25
CA PRO A 40 0.04 -12.51 2.50
C PRO A 40 -1.15 -12.65 3.45
N ILE A 41 -1.15 -11.86 4.54
CA ILE A 41 -2.19 -11.91 5.59
C ILE A 41 -3.59 -11.72 5.01
N ARG A 42 -3.72 -10.97 3.90
CA ARG A 42 -4.81 -10.97 2.91
C ARG A 42 -4.35 -10.08 1.75
N ALA A 43 -4.21 -10.64 0.54
CA ALA A 43 -3.51 -9.99 -0.59
C ALA A 43 -4.38 -9.08 -1.46
N ASP A 44 -5.69 -9.04 -1.22
CA ASP A 44 -6.60 -8.61 -2.28
C ASP A 44 -6.53 -7.10 -2.55
N SER A 45 -6.04 -6.27 -1.62
CA SER A 45 -5.97 -4.81 -1.74
C SER A 45 -4.61 -4.19 -1.38
N LEU A 46 -3.53 -4.98 -1.40
CA LEU A 46 -2.21 -4.59 -0.92
C LEU A 46 -1.31 -4.10 -2.06
N ILE A 47 -0.76 -2.88 -1.96
CA ILE A 47 0.21 -2.35 -2.92
C ILE A 47 1.45 -1.83 -2.17
N PHE A 48 2.62 -2.26 -2.62
CA PHE A 48 3.89 -1.70 -2.18
C PHE A 48 4.56 -0.96 -3.31
N LEU A 49 4.93 0.29 -3.06
CA LEU A 49 5.75 1.10 -3.94
C LEU A 49 7.06 1.41 -3.22
N GLU A 50 8.19 1.32 -3.91
CA GLU A 50 9.49 1.50 -3.29
C GLU A 50 10.43 2.41 -4.08
N SER A 51 11.38 2.99 -3.36
CA SER A 51 12.61 3.57 -3.86
C SER A 51 13.77 3.13 -2.96
N SER A 52 14.97 3.65 -3.24
CA SER A 52 16.13 3.45 -2.36
C SER A 52 15.90 3.99 -0.93
N ALA A 53 15.03 4.99 -0.75
CA ALA A 53 14.85 5.69 0.53
C ALA A 53 13.50 5.41 1.22
N VAL A 54 12.44 5.15 0.46
CA VAL A 54 11.06 5.08 0.96
C VAL A 54 10.38 3.79 0.49
N ILE A 55 9.59 3.19 1.37
CA ILE A 55 8.58 2.20 1.03
C ILE A 55 7.21 2.77 1.37
N LEU A 56 6.34 2.87 0.38
CA LEU A 56 4.95 3.24 0.52
C LEU A 56 4.10 1.97 0.50
N HIS A 57 3.37 1.73 1.58
CA HIS A 57 2.44 0.63 1.76
C HIS A 57 1.01 1.16 1.74
N LEU A 58 0.24 0.75 0.74
CA LEU A 58 -1.15 1.15 0.53
C LEU A 58 -2.10 -0.03 0.71
N GLU A 59 -3.18 0.19 1.46
CA GLU A 59 -4.34 -0.69 1.51
C GLU A 59 -5.62 0.06 1.12
N PHE A 60 -6.47 -0.58 0.32
CA PHE A 60 -7.82 -0.09 0.01
C PHE A 60 -8.87 -0.82 0.84
N GLN A 61 -9.88 -0.09 1.32
CA GLN A 61 -11.01 -0.65 2.08
C GLN A 61 -12.31 -0.03 1.60
N THR A 62 -13.36 -0.84 1.51
CA THR A 62 -14.74 -0.36 1.23
C THR A 62 -15.57 -0.18 2.50
N SER A 63 -15.12 -0.78 3.60
CA SER A 63 -15.71 -0.69 4.94
C SER A 63 -14.61 -0.59 6.00
N PRO A 64 -14.86 0.05 7.15
CA PRO A 64 -13.94 -0.03 8.30
C PRO A 64 -13.66 -1.49 8.70
N ASP A 65 -12.41 -1.78 9.02
CA ASP A 65 -11.98 -3.06 9.57
C ASP A 65 -11.33 -2.81 10.93
N GLU A 66 -11.91 -3.36 11.99
CA GLU A 66 -11.43 -3.19 13.37
C GLU A 66 -9.99 -3.74 13.55
N ASN A 67 -9.59 -4.72 12.74
CA ASN A 67 -8.25 -5.30 12.78
C ASN A 67 -7.24 -4.53 11.92
N MET A 68 -7.67 -3.49 11.19
CA MET A 68 -6.80 -2.71 10.32
C MET A 68 -5.55 -2.17 11.04
N PRO A 69 -5.64 -1.56 12.24
CA PRO A 69 -4.46 -1.04 12.91
C PRO A 69 -3.42 -2.13 13.22
N LEU A 70 -3.86 -3.31 13.65
CA LEU A 70 -2.99 -4.45 13.93
C LEU A 70 -2.36 -4.99 12.64
N ARG A 71 -3.14 -5.09 11.55
CA ARG A 71 -2.63 -5.50 10.24
C ARG A 71 -1.56 -4.54 9.71
N MET A 72 -1.79 -3.22 9.82
CA MET A 72 -0.80 -2.22 9.43
C MET A 72 0.49 -2.36 10.26
N LEU A 73 0.37 -2.59 11.57
CA LEU A 73 1.53 -2.84 12.44
C LEU A 73 2.30 -4.11 12.03
N ASP A 74 1.61 -5.21 11.74
CA ASP A 74 2.23 -6.46 11.29
C ASP A 74 3.05 -6.26 10.01
N TYR A 75 2.48 -5.57 9.03
CA TYR A 75 3.20 -5.22 7.79
C TYR A 75 4.38 -4.28 8.06
N TRP A 76 4.22 -3.31 8.97
CA TRP A 76 5.29 -2.38 9.31
C TRP A 76 6.49 -3.13 9.89
N VAL A 77 6.26 -4.05 10.83
CA VAL A 77 7.31 -4.86 11.46
C VAL A 77 8.04 -5.72 10.42
N ARG A 78 7.30 -6.36 9.51
CA ARG A 78 7.89 -7.15 8.40
C ARG A 78 8.76 -6.29 7.49
N LEU A 79 8.24 -5.15 7.05
CA LEU A 79 8.97 -4.17 6.23
C LEU A 79 10.23 -3.65 6.94
N ARG A 80 10.12 -3.32 8.23
CA ARG A 80 11.22 -2.77 9.02
C ARG A 80 12.36 -3.77 9.19
N ARG A 81 12.02 -5.05 9.35
CA ARG A 81 13.01 -6.14 9.42
C ARG A 81 13.74 -6.34 8.10
N LYS A 82 13.00 -6.31 6.97
CA LYS A 82 13.58 -6.52 5.63
C LYS A 82 14.36 -5.30 5.13
N PHE A 83 13.90 -4.09 5.44
CA PHE A 83 14.44 -2.83 4.92
C PHE A 83 14.75 -1.84 6.06
N PRO A 84 15.74 -2.12 6.92
CA PRO A 84 16.00 -1.36 8.15
C PRO A 84 16.55 0.06 7.92
N ALA A 85 16.97 0.41 6.71
CA ALA A 85 17.44 1.76 6.39
C ALA A 85 16.36 2.62 5.72
N ARG A 86 15.27 2.02 5.23
CA ARG A 86 14.25 2.73 4.46
C ARG A 86 13.18 3.30 5.36
N LYS A 87 12.68 4.48 5.02
CA LYS A 87 11.49 5.07 5.65
C LYS A 87 10.27 4.30 5.17
N ILE A 88 9.35 4.00 6.08
CA ILE A 88 8.11 3.29 5.77
C ILE A 88 6.96 4.28 5.94
N HIS A 89 6.20 4.49 4.88
CA HIS A 89 4.96 5.26 4.89
C HIS A 89 3.79 4.31 4.67
N GLN A 90 2.77 4.41 5.52
CA GLN A 90 1.65 3.49 5.57
C GLN A 90 0.34 4.26 5.47
N THR A 91 -0.50 3.89 4.51
CA THR A 91 -1.76 4.59 4.26
C THR A 91 -2.87 3.59 3.95
N VAL A 92 -4.02 3.80 4.58
CA VAL A 92 -5.26 3.09 4.29
C VAL A 92 -6.21 4.06 3.61
N ILE A 93 -6.71 3.70 2.43
CA ILE A 93 -7.64 4.50 1.64
C ILE A 93 -9.03 3.87 1.75
N TYR A 94 -9.95 4.59 2.38
CA TYR A 94 -11.36 4.18 2.48
C TYR A 94 -12.15 4.70 1.29
N LEU A 95 -12.58 3.76 0.44
CA LEU A 95 -13.38 4.00 -0.74
C LEU A 95 -14.85 4.09 -0.36
N LYS A 96 -15.51 5.15 -0.83
CA LYS A 96 -16.97 5.29 -0.73
C LYS A 96 -17.60 4.96 -2.08
N PRO A 97 -18.79 4.33 -2.11
CA PRO A 97 -19.54 4.20 -3.35
C PRO A 97 -19.83 5.58 -3.93
N SER A 98 -19.77 5.69 -5.26
CA SER A 98 -20.22 6.86 -6.00
C SER A 98 -21.45 6.50 -6.82
N ASN A 99 -22.33 7.48 -7.04
CA ASN A 99 -23.48 7.36 -7.94
C ASN A 99 -23.16 7.84 -9.37
N SER A 100 -21.88 7.97 -9.69
CA SER A 100 -21.37 8.38 -11.00
C SER A 100 -21.70 7.35 -12.08
#